data_AF-A0A2W7HT76-F1
#
_entry.id   AF-A0A2W7HT76-F1
#
_cell.length_a   1.000
_cell.length_b   1.000
_cell.length_c   1.000
_cell.angle_alpha   90.00
_cell.angle_beta   90.00
_cell.angle_gamma   90.00
#
_symmetry.space_group_name_H-M   'P 1'
#
loop_
_entity.id
_entity.type
_entity.pdbx_description
1 polymer ?
#
loop_
_entity_poly.entity_id
_entity_poly.type
_entity_poly.pdbx_seq_one_letter_code
_entity_poly.pdbx_strand_id
1 'polypeptide(L)' 'MIDPSGWQRLSAGDGTKGAREHDWVYCELADLDADEYDIADAGLWTRGLLIRRNIADQELAFFST' A
#
# COMPACT_ATOMS: atom_id res chain seq x y z
N MET A 1 11.57 -9.67 5.35
CA MET A 1 11.43 -8.78 6.52
C MET A 1 11.29 -7.38 5.96
N ILE A 2 10.21 -6.66 6.27
CA ILE A 2 10.01 -5.30 5.75
C ILE A 2 11.03 -4.37 6.43
N ASP A 3 11.72 -3.55 5.64
CA ASP A 3 12.67 -2.58 6.19
C ASP A 3 11.92 -1.55 7.07
N PRO A 4 12.35 -1.32 8.32
CA PRO A 4 11.75 -0.31 9.19
C PRO A 4 11.70 1.10 8.59
N SER A 5 12.63 1.46 7.70
CA SER A 5 12.66 2.75 7.02
C SER A 5 11.63 2.90 5.90
N GLY A 6 11.02 1.80 5.44
CA GLY A 6 9.99 1.81 4.41
C GLY A 6 8.62 2.29 4.91
N TRP A 7 8.44 2.44 6.22
CA TRP A 7 7.19 2.89 6.81
C TRP A 7 7.03 4.41 6.71
N GLN A 8 5.90 4.84 6.16
CA GLN A 8 5.53 6.25 6.03
C GLN A 8 4.24 6.52 6.80
N ARG A 9 4.20 7.61 7.59
CA ARG A 9 2.98 8.02 8.28
C ARG A 9 2.10 8.83 7.35
N LEU A 10 0.94 8.28 7.01
CA LEU A 10 -0.02 8.91 6.12
C LEU A 10 -1.44 8.69 6.62
N SER A 11 -2.32 9.63 6.32
CA SER A 11 -3.73 9.45 6.62
C SER A 11 -4.38 8.41 5.70
N ALA A 12 -5.29 7.61 6.24
CA ALA A 12 -6.16 6.75 5.43
C ALA A 12 -7.33 7.50 4.76
N GLY A 13 -7.29 8.84 4.76
CA GLY A 13 -8.33 9.73 4.28
C GLY A 13 -8.99 10.56 5.39
N ASP A 14 -9.63 11.64 4.99
CA ASP A 14 -10.41 12.49 5.89
C ASP A 14 -11.68 11.76 6.34
N GLY A 15 -11.59 11.13 7.50
CA GLY A 15 -12.76 10.54 8.17
C GLY A 15 -13.66 11.62 8.76
N THR A 16 -14.90 11.27 9.07
CA THR A 16 -15.89 12.15 9.73
C THR A 16 -15.48 12.61 11.14
N LYS A 17 -14.40 12.07 11.71
CA LYS A 17 -13.83 12.43 13.01
C LYS A 17 -12.41 13.01 12.92
N GLY A 18 -11.98 13.43 11.72
CA GLY A 18 -10.62 13.89 11.44
C GLY A 18 -9.74 12.81 10.80
N ALA A 19 -8.60 13.24 10.26
CA ALA A 19 -7.61 12.39 9.61
C ALA A 19 -7.09 11.34 10.60
N ARG A 20 -7.30 10.05 10.29
CA ARG A 20 -6.70 8.95 11.04
C ARG A 20 -5.32 8.67 10.45
N GLU A 21 -4.28 8.92 11.24
CA GLU A 21 -2.91 8.59 10.86
C GLU A 21 -2.68 7.09 10.99
N HIS A 22 -2.07 6.51 9.96
CA HIS A 22 -1.60 5.13 9.96
C HIS A 22 -0.16 5.09 9.45
N ASP A 23 0.56 4.04 9.83
CA ASP A 23 1.83 3.73 9.18
C ASP A 23 1.54 2.89 7.95
N TRP A 24 2.16 3.24 6.83
CA TRP A 24 1.99 2.57 5.55
C TRP A 24 3.33 2.09 5.05
N VAL A 25 3.36 0.95 4.38
CA VAL A 25 4.52 0.50 3.62
C VAL A 25 4.07 -0.18 2.35
N TYR A 26 4.75 0.11 1.26
CA TYR A 26 4.54 -0.56 -0.01
C TYR A 26 5.61 -1.64 -0.18
N CYS A 27 5.18 -2.85 -0.50
CA CYS A 27 6.05 -3.98 -0.78
C CYS A 27 5.80 -4.45 -2.21
N GLU A 28 6.80 -4.33 -3.06
CA GLU A 28 6.78 -4.92 -4.40
C GLU A 28 6.74 -6.46 -4.24
N LEU A 29 5.74 -7.10 -4.87
CA LEU A 29 5.55 -8.56 -4.73
C LEU A 29 6.13 -9.31 -5.93
N ALA A 30 5.91 -8.80 -7.14
CA ALA A 30 6.53 -9.26 -8.38
C ALA A 30 6.22 -8.25 -9.49
N ASP A 31 7.18 -8.01 -10.38
CA ASP A 31 6.87 -7.46 -11.70
C ASP A 31 6.06 -8.52 -12.45
N LEU A 32 4.75 -8.32 -12.51
CA LEU A 32 3.90 -9.09 -13.40
C LEU A 32 3.93 -8.35 -14.73
N ASP A 33 4.48 -9.01 -15.77
CA ASP A 33 4.41 -8.51 -17.14
C ASP A 33 2.95 -8.12 -17.42
N ALA A 34 2.75 -6.87 -17.82
CA ALA A 34 1.43 -6.27 -18.05
C ALA A 34 0.65 -6.94 -19.22
N ASP A 35 1.23 -7.97 -19.84
CA ASP A 35 0.72 -8.64 -21.03
C ASP A 35 -0.55 -9.47 -20.80
N GLU A 36 -0.96 -9.72 -19.54
CA GLU A 36 -2.09 -10.62 -19.28
C GLU A 36 -3.43 -9.94 -18.98
N TYR A 37 -3.56 -8.60 -18.82
CA TYR A 37 -4.88 -8.06 -18.43
C TYR A 37 -5.42 -6.75 -18.99
N ASP A 38 -4.65 -5.80 -19.56
CA ASP A 38 -5.31 -4.70 -20.28
C ASP A 38 -4.34 -3.89 -21.16
N ILE A 39 -4.63 -3.82 -22.46
CA ILE A 39 -3.87 -3.05 -23.46
C ILE A 39 -4.20 -1.55 -23.35
N ALA A 40 -5.13 -1.15 -22.46
CA ALA A 40 -5.55 0.23 -22.29
C ALA A 40 -4.59 1.10 -21.44
N ASP A 41 -3.83 0.49 -20.52
CA ASP A 41 -2.90 1.20 -19.62
C ASP A 41 -1.48 0.65 -19.80
N ALA A 42 -0.86 0.98 -20.94
CA ALA A 42 0.52 0.63 -21.29
C ALA A 42 1.57 1.39 -20.45
N GLY A 43 1.46 1.32 -19.13
CA GLY A 43 2.45 1.77 -18.16
C GLY A 43 2.92 0.58 -17.32
N LEU A 44 4.19 0.58 -16.93
CA LEU A 44 4.78 -0.45 -16.07
C LEU A 44 4.13 -0.37 -14.67
N TRP A 45 3.05 -1.13 -14.45
CA TRP A 45 2.46 -1.27 -13.11
C TRP A 45 3.16 -2.42 -12.40
N THR A 46 4.09 -2.11 -11.49
CA THR A 46 4.60 -3.11 -10.55
C THR A 46 3.48 -3.46 -9.59
N ARG A 47 3.00 -4.71 -9.63
CA ARG A 47 2.01 -5.18 -8.66
C ARG A 47 2.67 -5.28 -7.30
N GLY A 48 2.04 -4.65 -6.31
CA GLY A 48 2.55 -4.64 -4.95
C GLY A 48 1.47 -4.77 -3.92
N LEU A 49 1.93 -4.96 -2.69
CA LEU A 49 1.14 -5.05 -1.49
C LEU A 49 1.33 -3.77 -0.69
N LEU A 50 0.27 -2.99 -0.57
CA LEU A 50 0.21 -1.87 0.35
C LEU A 50 -0.25 -2.40 1.71
N ILE A 51 0.58 -2.19 2.74
CA ILE A 51 0.33 -2.64 4.09
C ILE A 51 0.10 -1.41 4.95
N ARG A 52 -1.02 -1.39 5.67
CA ARG A 52 -1.36 -0.37 6.65
C ARG A 52 -1.24 -0.94 8.05
N ARG A 53 -0.56 -0.23 8.94
CA ARG A 53 -0.46 -0.52 10.36
C ARG A 53 -1.15 0.57 11.15
N ASN A 54 -2.11 0.17 11.99
CA ASN A 54 -2.71 1.06 12.96
C ASN A 54 -1.72 1.32 14.10
N ILE A 55 -1.57 2.59 14.47
CA ILE A 55 -0.57 3.02 15.45
C ILE A 55 -1.00 2.62 16.87
N ALA A 56 -2.29 2.61 17.15
CA ALA A 56 -2.83 2.38 18.50
C ALA A 56 -2.78 0.92 18.94
N ASP A 57 -3.09 -0.01 18.03
CA ASP A 57 -3.24 -1.45 18.32
C ASP A 57 -2.27 -2.33 17.50
N GLN A 58 -1.46 -1.72 16.62
CA GLN A 58 -0.54 -2.43 15.73
C GLN A 58 -1.24 -3.37 14.74
N GLU A 59 -2.55 -3.21 14.52
CA GLU A 59 -3.32 -4.01 13.57
C GLU A 59 -2.81 -3.76 12.14
N LEU A 60 -2.63 -4.84 11.37
CA LEU A 60 -2.22 -4.80 9.97
C LEU A 60 -3.41 -5.02 9.03
N ALA A 61 -3.54 -4.16 8.03
CA ALA A 61 -4.43 -4.34 6.88
C ALA A 61 -3.62 -4.41 5.59
N PHE A 62 -4.09 -5.21 4.63
CA PHE A 62 -3.37 -5.56 3.41
C PHE A 62 -4.21 -5.21 2.19
N PHE A 63 -3.61 -4.53 1.21
CA PHE A 63 -4.28 -4.06 -0.01
C PHE A 63 -3.40 -4.40 -1.22
N SER A 64 -3.96 -5.06 -2.23
CA SER A 64 -3.29 -5.27 -3.52
C SER A 64 -3.54 -4.08 -4.44
N THR A 65 -2.49 -3.60 -5.11
CA THR A 65 -2.57 -2.57 -6.15
C THR A 65 -2.59 -3.22 -7.52
#